data_AF-A0A6N2Y7Z8-F1
#
_entry.id   AF-A0A6N2Y7Z8-F1
#
_cell.length_a   1.000
_cell.length_b   1.000
_cell.length_c   1.000
_cell.angle_alpha   90.00
_cell.angle_beta   90.00
_cell.angle_gamma   90.00
#
_symmetry.space_group_name_H-M   'P 1'
#
loop_
_entity.id
_entity.type
_entity.pdbx_description
1 polymer ?
#
loop_
_entity_poly.entity_id
_entity_poly.type
_entity_poly.pdbx_seq_one_letter_code
_entity_poly.pdbx_strand_id
1 'polypeptide(L)' 'MGVELQKVTCYNVYKAERTLLIACKEALEQIELTRYAEAFENERITNILKYGIACYKKICRVLVQKNKINI' A
#
# COMPACT_ATOMS: atom_id res chain seq x y z
N MET A 1 -16.73 -32.86 11.24
CA MET A 1 -16.86 -31.41 11.53
C MET A 1 -15.63 -30.56 11.17
N GLY A 2 -14.55 -31.09 10.55
CA GLY A 2 -13.31 -30.32 10.35
C GLY A 2 -13.18 -29.51 9.05
N VAL A 3 -14.09 -29.67 8.08
CA VAL A 3 -13.88 -29.13 6.71
C VAL A 3 -14.40 -27.70 6.53
N GLU A 4 -15.26 -27.24 7.42
CA GLU A 4 -15.95 -25.94 7.32
C GLU A 4 -15.11 -24.79 7.92
N LEU A 5 -14.43 -25.06 9.04
CA LEU A 5 -13.54 -24.10 9.71
C LEU A 5 -12.37 -23.65 8.82
N GLN A 6 -11.79 -24.55 8.02
CA GLN A 6 -10.63 -24.24 7.18
C GLN A 6 -10.99 -23.37 5.95
N LYS A 7 -12.23 -23.45 5.44
CA LYS A 7 -12.73 -22.56 4.38
C LYS A 7 -13.04 -21.16 4.91
N VAL A 8 -13.61 -21.06 6.11
CA VAL A 8 -13.93 -19.78 6.76
C VAL A 8 -12.66 -19.00 7.13
N THR A 9 -11.61 -19.68 7.59
CA THR A 9 -10.32 -19.02 7.86
C THR A 9 -9.66 -18.51 6.59
N CYS A 10 -9.65 -19.29 5.50
CA CYS A 10 -9.13 -18.85 4.20
C CYS A 10 -9.87 -17.62 3.65
N TYR A 11 -11.20 -17.60 3.73
CA TYR A 11 -12.01 -16.45 3.30
C TYR A 11 -11.71 -15.17 4.11
N ASN A 12 -11.60 -15.29 5.44
CA ASN A 12 -11.32 -14.14 6.30
C ASN A 12 -9.92 -13.57 6.10
N VAL A 13 -8.92 -14.44 5.88
CA VAL A 13 -7.55 -14.02 5.55
C VAL A 13 -7.51 -13.29 4.22
N TYR A 14 -8.14 -13.85 3.17
CA TYR A 14 -8.22 -13.20 1.86
C TYR A 14 -8.93 -11.85 1.92
N LYS A 15 -10.03 -11.75 2.68
CA LYS A 15 -10.76 -10.50 2.87
C LYS A 15 -9.89 -9.44 3.54
N ALA A 16 -9.17 -9.80 4.61
CA ALA A 16 -8.29 -8.87 5.32
C ALA A 16 -7.13 -8.41 4.42
N GLU A 17 -6.49 -9.31 3.68
CA GLU A 17 -5.42 -8.97 2.75
C GLU A 17 -5.92 -8.00 1.65
N ARG A 18 -7.11 -8.26 1.11
CA ARG A 18 -7.72 -7.39 0.10
C ARG A 18 -7.98 -5.97 0.66
N THR A 19 -8.51 -5.87 1.88
CA THR A 19 -8.73 -4.57 2.53
C THR A 19 -7.42 -3.82 2.77
N LEU A 20 -6.37 -4.51 3.25
CA LEU A 20 -5.06 -3.91 3.45
C LEU A 20 -4.45 -3.40 2.14
N LEU A 21 -4.62 -4.15 1.04
CA LEU A 21 -4.16 -3.73 -0.28
C LEU A 21 -4.88 -2.47 -0.77
N ILE A 22 -6.19 -2.38 -0.57
CA ILE A 22 -6.99 -1.21 -0.94
C ILE A 22 -6.52 0.01 -0.15
N ALA A 23 -6.39 -0.12 1.18
CA ALA A 23 -5.90 0.98 2.03
C ALA A 23 -4.50 1.47 1.62
N CYS A 24 -3.60 0.56 1.23
CA CYS A 24 -2.28 0.95 0.72
C CYS A 24 -2.39 1.76 -0.61
N LYS A 25 -3.33 1.40 -1.49
CA LYS A 25 -3.55 2.12 -2.76
C LYS A 25 -4.14 3.50 -2.51
N GLU A 26 -5.12 3.61 -1.63
CA GLU A 26 -5.72 4.90 -1.24
C GLU A 26 -4.66 5.84 -0.62
N ALA A 27 -3.78 5.30 0.23
CA ALA A 27 -2.67 6.09 0.77
C ALA A 27 -1.71 6.61 -0.31
N LEU A 28 -1.38 5.76 -1.29
CA LEU A 28 -0.55 6.17 -2.45
C LEU A 28 -1.26 7.22 -3.30
N GLU A 29 -2.56 7.06 -3.57
CA GLU A 29 -3.36 8.02 -4.31
C GLU A 29 -3.40 9.38 -3.60
N GLN A 30 -3.55 9.40 -2.28
CA GLN A 30 -3.48 10.63 -1.50
C GLN A 30 -2.13 11.33 -1.65
N ILE A 31 -1.02 10.59 -1.65
CA ILE A 31 0.34 11.15 -1.86
C ILE A 31 0.46 11.80 -3.25
N GLU A 32 -0.13 11.19 -4.28
CA GLU A 32 -0.14 11.75 -5.64
C GLU A 32 -1.02 13.01 -5.72
N LEU A 33 -2.24 12.96 -5.18
CA LEU A 33 -3.20 14.08 -5.22
C LEU A 33 -2.70 15.31 -4.46
N THR A 34 -2.03 15.11 -3.34
CA THR A 34 -1.43 16.20 -2.55
C THR A 34 -0.13 16.73 -3.13
N ARG A 35 0.41 16.08 -4.19
CA ARG A 35 1.64 16.49 -4.88
C ARG A 35 2.84 16.67 -3.94
N TYR A 36 2.97 15.84 -2.90
CA TYR A 36 4.14 15.89 -1.98
C TYR A 36 5.49 15.79 -2.71
N ALA A 37 5.51 15.17 -3.90
CA ALA A 37 6.70 15.06 -4.73
C ALA A 37 7.20 16.41 -5.29
N GLU A 38 6.34 17.42 -5.45
CA GLU A 38 6.68 18.69 -6.10
C GLU A 38 7.75 19.48 -5.32
N ALA A 39 7.71 19.46 -3.99
CA ALA A 39 8.73 20.10 -3.16
C ALA A 39 10.12 19.47 -3.39
N PHE A 40 10.18 18.15 -3.50
CA PHE A 40 11.41 17.40 -3.73
C PHE A 40 11.93 17.60 -5.17
N GLU A 41 11.05 17.70 -6.16
CA GLU A 41 11.41 17.99 -7.55
C GLU A 41 12.07 19.38 -7.66
N ASN A 42 11.54 20.39 -6.95
CA ASN A 42 12.12 21.73 -6.89
C ASN A 42 13.53 21.75 -6.26
N GLU A 43 13.78 20.86 -5.30
CA GLU A 43 15.10 20.65 -4.69
C GLU A 43 16.04 19.76 -5.52
N ARG A 44 15.63 19.38 -6.75
CA ARG A 44 16.34 18.46 -7.64
C ARG A 44 16.54 17.06 -7.06
N ILE A 45 15.70 16.64 -6.12
CA ILE A 45 15.68 15.28 -5.61
C ILE A 45 14.93 14.41 -6.63
N THR A 46 15.67 13.58 -7.35
CA THR A 46 15.15 12.79 -8.47
C THR A 46 14.66 11.40 -8.08
N ASN A 47 15.08 10.88 -6.92
CA ASN A 47 14.78 9.53 -6.48
C ASN A 47 13.78 9.56 -5.31
N ILE A 48 12.49 9.65 -5.64
CA ILE A 48 11.41 9.72 -4.66
C ILE A 48 10.74 8.34 -4.55
N LEU A 49 10.80 7.77 -3.34
CA LEU A 49 10.14 6.51 -2.99
C LEU A 49 8.80 6.81 -2.30
N LYS A 50 7.69 6.51 -2.99
CA LYS A 50 6.35 6.62 -2.42
C LYS A 50 5.94 5.26 -1.89
N TYR A 51 5.40 5.20 -0.67
CA TYR A 51 4.92 3.94 -0.10
C TYR A 51 3.65 4.14 0.72
N GLY A 52 2.74 3.17 0.60
CA GLY A 52 1.55 3.06 1.43
C GLY A 52 1.72 1.92 2.43
N ILE A 53 1.38 2.17 3.70
CA ILE A 53 1.40 1.15 4.77
C ILE A 53 -0.02 1.00 5.31
N ALA A 54 -0.51 -0.24 5.34
CA ALA A 54 -1.75 -0.58 6.00
C ALA A 54 -1.49 -1.68 7.04
N CYS A 55 -2.04 -1.51 8.24
CA CYS A 55 -1.86 -2.42 9.36
C CYS A 55 -3.23 -2.90 9.88
N TYR A 56 -3.37 -4.20 10.08
CA TYR A 56 -4.51 -4.80 10.75
C TYR A 56 -4.05 -5.89 11.72
N LYS A 57 -4.23 -5.64 13.03
CA LYS A 57 -3.74 -6.51 14.11
C LYS A 57 -2.24 -6.81 13.95
N LYS A 58 -1.87 -8.07 13.70
CA LYS A 58 -0.48 -8.54 13.53
C LYS A 58 -0.03 -8.60 12.06
N ILE A 59 -0.85 -8.11 11.13
CA ILE A 59 -0.59 -8.18 9.69
C ILE A 59 -0.37 -6.76 9.18
N CYS A 60 0.75 -6.55 8.50
CA CYS A 60 1.07 -5.30 7.83
C CYS A 60 1.26 -5.58 6.34
N ARG A 61 0.77 -4.66 5.50
CA ARG A 61 1.06 -4.65 4.07
C ARG A 61 1.72 -3.33 3.71
N VAL A 62 2.73 -3.43 2.86
CA VAL A 62 3.44 -2.27 2.31
C VAL A 62 3.37 -2.36 0.79
N LEU A 63 2.94 -1.29 0.15
CA LEU A 63 3.09 -1.08 -1.29
C LEU A 63 4.09 0.03 -1.53
N VAL A 64 5.01 -0.19 -2.45
CA VAL A 64 6.04 0.79 -2.83
C VAL A 64 5.90 1.09 -4.31
N GLN A 65 5.84 2.37 -4.64
CA GLN A 65 5.91 2.88 -6.00
C GLN A 65 7.24 3.61 -6.17
N LYS A 66 8.08 3.07 -7.05
CA LYS A 66 9.36 3.70 -7.43
C LYS A 66 9.13 4.49 -8.70
N ASN A 67 9.26 5.82 -8.63
CA ASN A 67 9.36 6.64 -9.84
C ASN A 67 10.85 6.77 -10.19
N LYS A 68 11.28 6.16 -11.30
CA LYS A 68 12.53 6.52 -11.96
C LYS A 68 12.21 7.65 -12.93
N ILE A 69 12.60 8.87 -12.59
CA ILE A 69 12.57 9.97 -13.55
C ILE A 69 13.81 9.79 -14.43
N ASN A 70 13.63 9.38 -15.69
CA ASN A 70 14.71 9.40 -16.68
C ASN A 70 14.95 10.86 -17.07
N ILE A 71 16.01 11.45 -16.51
CA ILE A 71 16.63 12.68 -17.00
C ILE A 71 17.45 12.40 -18.25
#